data_AF-A0A7Y2ZZC8-F1
#
_entry.id   AF-A0A7Y2ZZC8-F1
#
_cell.length_a   1.000
_cell.length_b   1.000
_cell.length_c   1.000
_cell.angle_alpha   90.00
_cell.angle_beta   90.00
_cell.angle_gamma   90.00
#
_symmetry.space_group_name_H-M   'P 1'
#
loop_
_entity.id
_entity.type
_entity.pdbx_description
1 polymer ?
#
loop_
_entity_poly.entity_id
_entity_poly.type
_entity_poly.pdbx_seq_one_letter_code
_entity_poly.pdbx_strand_id
1 'polypeptide(L)' 'MAKVEVIDQKALVIFDDLKYGTYTVVIFHDQNANGKIDKNILGIPKESYGHSNNVRGTLGPPSFDKAIFEFEEP' A
#
# COMPACT_ATOMS: atom_id res chain seq x y z
N MET A 1 3.04 -6.84 -8.31
CA MET A 1 3.22 -6.35 -6.92
C MET A 1 4.62 -6.73 -6.48
N ALA A 2 5.38 -5.80 -5.91
CA ALA A 2 6.64 -6.14 -5.28
C ALA A 2 6.34 -6.84 -3.94
N LYS A 3 6.99 -7.98 -3.69
CA LYS A 3 6.98 -8.64 -2.38
C LYS A 3 8.38 -8.48 -1.81
N VAL A 4 8.45 -8.02 -0.56
CA VAL A 4 9.69 -7.81 0.16
C VAL A 4 9.53 -8.36 1.56
N GLU A 5 10.60 -8.93 2.10
CA GLU A 5 10.63 -9.40 3.47
C GLU A 5 10.79 -8.24 4.45
N VAL A 6 10.20 -8.37 5.62
CA VAL A 6 10.40 -7.42 6.72
C VAL A 6 11.65 -7.86 7.49
N ILE A 7 12.68 -7.01 7.48
CA ILE A 7 13.94 -7.20 8.20
C ILE A 7 14.05 -6.07 9.24
N ASP A 8 14.30 -6.40 10.50
CA ASP A 8 14.41 -5.42 11.59
C ASP A 8 13.23 -4.43 11.64
N GLN A 9 12.00 -4.97 11.50
CA GLN A 9 10.75 -4.20 11.48
C GLN A 9 10.64 -3.19 10.33
N LYS A 10 11.44 -3.35 9.28
CA LYS A 10 11.44 -2.48 8.09
C LYS A 10 11.37 -3.31 6.81
N ALA A 11 10.79 -2.70 5.78
CA ALA A 11 10.81 -3.22 4.42
C ALA A 11 11.23 -2.08 3.49
N LEU A 12 12.11 -2.37 2.53
CA LEU A 12 12.59 -1.41 1.54
C LEU A 12 12.30 -1.91 0.13
N VAL A 13 11.59 -1.12 -0.65
CA VAL A 13 11.36 -1.38 -2.08
C VAL A 13 11.86 -0.16 -2.84
N ILE A 14 12.69 -0.40 -3.85
CA ILE A 14 13.21 0.63 -4.75
C ILE A 14 12.59 0.39 -6.13
N PHE A 15 12.05 1.45 -6.72
CA PHE A 15 11.54 1.45 -8.08
C PHE A 15 12.45 2.32 -8.93
N ASP A 16 13.37 1.68 -9.67
CA ASP A 16 14.26 2.37 -10.60
C ASP A 16 13.52 2.75 -11.89
N ASP A 17 14.01 3.79 -12.57
CA ASP A 17 13.48 4.28 -13.85
C ASP A 17 11.97 4.58 -13.84
N LEU A 18 11.44 4.98 -12.67
CA LEU A 18 10.05 5.40 -12.56
C LEU A 18 9.87 6.70 -13.37
N LYS A 19 8.86 6.73 -14.23
CA LYS A 19 8.53 7.96 -14.98
C LYS A 19 7.95 9.00 -14.04
N TYR A 20 8.22 10.28 -14.29
CA TYR A 20 7.53 11.36 -13.59
C TYR A 20 6.01 11.28 -13.80
N GLY A 21 5.25 11.61 -12.76
CA GLY A 21 3.78 11.52 -12.77
C GLY A 21 3.15 11.41 -11.40
N THR A 22 1.84 11.17 -11.40
CA THR A 22 1.03 11.05 -10.18
C THR A 22 0.90 9.59 -9.76
N TYR A 23 1.27 9.28 -8.53
CA TYR A 23 1.30 7.93 -8.00
C TYR A 23 0.52 7.79 -6.71
N THR A 24 0.13 6.56 -6.41
CA THR A 24 -0.31 6.13 -5.09
C THR A 24 0.43 4.85 -4.72
N VAL A 25 0.71 4.67 -3.43
CA VAL A 25 1.30 3.45 -2.89
C VAL A 25 0.27 2.80 -1.96
N VAL A 26 0.05 1.51 -2.16
CA VAL A 26 -0.74 0.68 -1.24
C VAL A 26 0.14 -0.48 -0.77
N ILE A 27 0.20 -0.68 0.54
CA ILE A 27 0.96 -1.74 1.17
C ILE A 27 0.02 -2.68 1.93
N PHE A 28 0.31 -3.98 1.85
CA PHE A 28 -0.38 -5.03 2.59
C PHE A 28 0.65 -5.86 3.33
N HIS A 29 0.42 -6.09 4.63
CA HIS A 29 1.25 -6.96 5.45
C HIS A 29 0.63 -8.36 5.45
N ASP A 30 1.15 -9.24 4.59
CA ASP A 30 0.77 -10.66 4.50
C ASP A 30 1.46 -11.45 5.62
N GLN A 31 0.84 -11.49 6.80
CA GLN A 31 1.40 -12.09 8.02
C GLN A 31 1.29 -13.61 8.01
N ASN A 32 0.29 -14.17 7.32
CA ASN A 32 0.09 -15.62 7.22
C ASN A 32 0.71 -16.25 5.95
N ALA A 33 1.35 -15.44 5.11
CA ALA A 33 2.06 -15.83 3.90
C ALA A 33 1.19 -16.52 2.83
N ASN A 34 -0.10 -16.21 2.76
CA ASN A 34 -1.02 -16.83 1.79
C ASN A 34 -1.14 -16.04 0.47
N GLY A 35 -0.53 -14.86 0.38
CA GLY A 35 -0.54 -14.01 -0.82
C GLY A 35 -1.89 -13.38 -1.14
N LYS A 36 -2.82 -13.32 -0.18
CA LYS A 36 -4.16 -12.76 -0.32
C LYS A 36 -4.38 -11.66 0.71
N ILE A 37 -5.29 -10.75 0.38
CA ILE A 37 -5.83 -9.81 1.37
C ILE A 37 -6.99 -10.51 2.05
N ASP A 38 -6.74 -11.15 3.19
CA ASP A 38 -7.79 -11.80 3.94
C ASP A 38 -8.82 -10.80 4.45
N LYS A 39 -10.10 -11.12 4.31
CA LYS A 39 -11.20 -10.26 4.72
C LYS A 39 -12.16 -11.01 5.63
N ASN A 40 -12.82 -10.29 6.56
CA ASN A 40 -13.94 -10.84 7.31
C ASN A 40 -15.23 -10.85 6.47
N ILE A 41 -16.35 -11.31 7.04
CA ILE A 41 -17.64 -11.40 6.35
C ILE A 41 -18.19 -10.03 5.88
N LEU A 42 -17.71 -8.93 6.47
CA LEU A 42 -18.05 -7.56 6.09
C LEU A 42 -17.08 -6.96 5.06
N GLY A 43 -16.12 -7.76 4.56
CA GLY A 43 -15.13 -7.32 3.57
C GLY A 43 -13.96 -6.51 4.16
N ILE A 44 -13.84 -6.42 5.48
CA ILE A 44 -12.78 -5.65 6.16
C ILE A 44 -11.48 -6.49 6.18
N PRO A 45 -10.33 -5.92 5.74
CA PRO A 45 -9.04 -6.61 5.83
C PRO A 45 -8.74 -7.09 7.25
N LYS A 46 -8.33 -8.36 7.38
CA LYS A 46 -7.94 -8.97 8.65
C LYS A 46 -6.49 -8.67 9.02
N GLU A 47 -5.66 -8.37 8.03
CA GLU A 47 -4.26 -8.04 8.19
C GLU A 47 -4.01 -6.55 7.95
N SER A 48 -2.85 -6.07 8.41
CA SER A 48 -2.51 -4.64 8.35
C SER A 48 -2.27 -4.18 6.91
N TYR A 49 -2.71 -2.97 6.61
CA TYR A 49 -2.51 -2.34 5.30
C TYR A 49 -2.30 -0.82 5.47
N GLY A 50 -1.81 -0.18 4.42
CA GLY A 50 -1.55 1.25 4.39
C GLY A 50 -1.69 1.83 2.98
N HIS A 51 -2.02 3.12 2.92
CA HIS A 51 -2.02 3.92 1.70
C HIS A 51 -1.02 5.08 1.87
N SER A 52 -0.46 5.58 0.77
CA SER A 52 0.28 6.84 0.76
C SER A 52 -0.56 7.97 1.37
N ASN A 53 0.10 8.98 1.92
CA ASN A 53 -0.50 10.05 2.72
C ASN A 53 -1.22 9.60 4.00
N ASN A 54 -1.05 8.33 4.42
CA ASN A 54 -1.68 7.77 5.63
C ASN A 54 -3.21 7.93 5.65
N VAL A 55 -3.85 7.94 4.48
CA VAL A 55 -5.30 8.10 4.37
C VAL A 55 -6.02 6.78 4.63
N ARG A 56 -7.18 6.87 5.28
CA ARG A 56 -8.07 5.75 5.56
C ARG A 56 -9.48 6.08 5.10
N GLY A 57 -10.13 5.14 4.43
CA GLY A 57 -11.56 5.24 4.14
C GLY A 57 -12.39 4.83 5.36
N THR A 58 -13.56 5.42 5.52
CA THR A 58 -14.52 5.09 6.60
C THR A 58 -15.50 4.00 6.18
N LEU A 59 -15.88 3.97 4.90
CA LEU A 59 -16.75 2.98 4.27
C LEU A 59 -16.11 2.52 2.96
N GLY A 60 -15.11 1.65 3.06
CA GLY A 60 -14.32 1.16 1.92
C GLY A 60 -12.91 1.77 1.84
N PRO A 61 -12.18 1.58 0.73
CA PRO A 61 -10.87 2.18 0.53
C PRO A 61 -10.97 3.72 0.47
N PRO A 62 -9.88 4.45 0.83
CA PRO A 62 -9.83 5.90 0.62
C PRO A 62 -9.99 6.26 -0.86
N SER A 63 -10.45 7.48 -1.15
CA SER A 63 -10.50 7.98 -2.52
C SER A 63 -9.09 8.13 -3.10
N PHE A 64 -8.95 7.85 -4.40
CA PHE A 64 -7.67 7.94 -5.10
C PHE A 64 -6.99 9.29 -4.87
N ASP A 65 -7.70 10.39 -5.08
CA ASP A 65 -7.19 11.77 -4.94
C ASP A 65 -6.64 12.12 -3.54
N LYS A 66 -7.01 11.35 -2.51
CA LYS A 66 -6.47 11.55 -1.16
C LYS A 66 -5.16 10.81 -0.93
N ALA A 67 -4.93 9.74 -1.69
CA ALA A 67 -3.76 8.90 -1.59
C ALA A 67 -2.68 9.25 -2.63
N ILE A 68 -2.89 10.24 -3.51
CA ILE A 68 -1.91 10.59 -4.52
C ILE A 68 -0.74 11.41 -3.96
N PHE A 69 0.43 11.25 -4.56
CA PHE A 69 1.55 12.18 -4.49
C PHE A 69 2.13 12.37 -5.88
N GLU A 70 2.76 13.51 -6.11
CA GLU A 70 3.42 13.83 -7.38
C GLU A 70 4.89 13.44 -7.30
N PHE A 71 5.36 12.71 -8.30
CA PHE A 71 6.76 12.42 -8.54
C PHE A 71 7.19 13.30 -9.71
N GLU A 72 7.74 14.47 -9.39
CA GLU A 72 8.03 15.53 -10.35
C GLU A 72 9.49 15.53 -10.80
N GLU A 73 9.72 16.16 -11.94
CA GLU A 73 11.08 16.52 -12.37
C GLU A 73 11.72 17.47 -11.35
N PRO A 74 13.04 17.36 -11.07
CA PRO A 74 13.75 18.20 -10.10
C PRO A 74 13.74 19.70 -10.42
#